data_AF-A0A497MZB6-F1
#
_entry.id   AF-A0A497MZB6-F1
#
_cell.length_a   1.000
_cell.length_b   1.000
_cell.length_c   1.000
_cell.angle_alpha   90.00
_cell.angle_beta   90.00
_cell.angle_gamma   90.00
#
_symmetry.space_group_name_H-M   'P 1'
#
loop_
_entity.id
_entity.type
_entity.pdbx_description
1 polymer ?
#
loop_
_entity_poly.entity_id
_entity_poly.type
_entity_poly.pdbx_seq_one_letter_code
_entity_poly.pdbx_strand_id
1 'polypeptide(L)'
;MRKHSRACELANPKSRCRCSCGGTLHGLSWQGDGSPYVRAMRREHGRDVERFLNLVRDRKFRCHCGRIHTFHGLEFQGYAHECGLRDRNDRKWWVFWECPHCGHQWSFLKILARLGISLDKEGEVP
;
A
#
# COMPACT_ATOMS: atom_id res chain seq x y z
N MET A 1 28.43 -8.76 -8.93
CA MET A 1 27.48 -8.09 -8.03
C MET A 1 26.31 -9.03 -7.76
N ARG A 2 25.96 -9.34 -6.50
CA ARG A 2 24.91 -10.32 -6.16
C ARG A 2 23.53 -9.66 -6.22
N LYS A 3 22.55 -10.32 -6.86
CA LYS A 3 21.15 -9.88 -7.06
C LYS A 3 20.36 -9.95 -5.74
N HIS A 4 19.61 -8.90 -5.43
CA HIS A 4 18.79 -8.81 -4.23
C HIS A 4 17.46 -9.62 -4.39
N SER A 5 17.10 -10.57 -3.49
CA SER A 5 15.83 -11.35 -3.40
C SER A 5 14.56 -10.69 -2.75
N ARG A 6 13.36 -10.76 -3.34
CA ARG A 6 12.07 -10.15 -2.84
C ARG A 6 11.63 -10.27 -1.34
N ALA A 7 12.32 -10.98 -0.46
CA ALA A 7 11.93 -11.23 0.92
C ALA A 7 12.17 -10.07 1.91
N CYS A 8 13.00 -9.06 1.60
CA CYS A 8 13.36 -8.09 2.64
C CYS A 8 12.36 -6.91 2.79
N GLU A 9 11.40 -6.67 1.89
CA GLU A 9 10.50 -5.48 1.90
C GLU A 9 9.68 -5.23 3.19
N LEU A 10 9.56 -6.23 4.04
CA LEU A 10 8.48 -6.35 5.02
C LEU A 10 9.01 -6.76 6.39
N ALA A 11 10.32 -6.69 6.60
CA ALA A 11 10.94 -7.05 7.86
C ALA A 11 10.64 -6.01 8.94
N ASN A 12 10.12 -6.50 10.07
CA ASN A 12 9.87 -5.74 11.29
C ASN A 12 11.10 -4.88 11.69
N PRO A 13 10.94 -3.57 11.99
CA PRO A 13 12.04 -2.65 12.28
C PRO A 13 12.87 -3.00 13.52
N LYS A 14 12.37 -3.89 14.40
CA LYS A 14 13.12 -4.39 15.58
C LYS A 14 13.84 -5.72 15.34
N SER A 15 13.78 -6.27 14.12
CA SER A 15 14.36 -7.59 13.81
C SER A 15 15.59 -7.47 12.90
N ARG A 16 16.69 -8.18 13.22
CA ARG A 16 17.85 -8.30 12.33
C ARG A 16 17.46 -9.13 11.10
N CYS A 17 17.28 -8.45 9.96
CA CYS A 17 16.96 -9.08 8.68
C CYS A 17 18.06 -10.05 8.24
N ARG A 18 17.67 -11.24 7.76
CA ARG A 18 18.59 -12.29 7.27
C ARG A 18 18.31 -12.71 5.81
N CYS A 19 17.66 -11.86 5.02
CA CYS A 19 17.34 -12.18 3.64
C CYS A 19 18.52 -11.84 2.70
N SER A 20 18.64 -12.59 1.60
CA SER A 20 19.71 -12.44 0.59
C SER A 20 19.56 -11.19 -0.31
N CYS A 21 18.73 -10.20 0.09
CA CYS A 21 18.38 -9.01 -0.69
C CYS A 21 18.77 -7.66 -0.14
N GLY A 22 19.64 -7.61 0.85
CA GLY A 22 20.37 -6.39 1.19
C GLY A 22 19.58 -5.09 1.40
N GLY A 23 18.26 -5.08 1.59
CA GLY A 23 17.53 -3.90 2.07
C GLY A 23 16.59 -3.13 1.12
N THR A 24 16.54 -3.41 -0.18
CA THR A 24 16.22 -2.35 -1.18
C THR A 24 14.75 -1.92 -1.28
N LEU A 25 13.80 -2.63 -0.72
CA LEU A 25 12.37 -2.39 -0.96
C LEU A 25 11.53 -2.39 0.35
N HIS A 26 12.16 -1.99 1.45
CA HIS A 26 11.55 -2.04 2.78
C HIS A 26 10.41 -1.03 2.92
N GLY A 27 9.38 -1.45 3.66
CA GLY A 27 8.26 -0.64 4.06
C GLY A 27 8.71 0.72 4.53
N LEU A 28 8.32 1.74 3.76
CA LEU A 28 8.06 3.06 4.29
C LEU A 28 6.87 2.89 5.24
N SER A 29 7.16 2.34 6.41
CA SER A 29 6.29 2.46 7.55
C SER A 29 6.33 3.93 7.95
N TRP A 30 5.19 4.50 8.27
CA TRP A 30 5.12 5.81 8.88
C TRP A 30 6.01 5.80 10.13
N GLN A 31 7.12 6.55 10.13
CA GLN A 31 8.11 6.53 11.21
C GLN A 31 7.75 7.46 12.37
N GLY A 32 6.57 8.08 12.34
CA GLY A 32 6.21 9.10 13.33
C GLY A 32 7.10 10.35 13.21
N ASP A 33 7.63 10.64 12.03
CA ASP A 33 8.49 11.78 11.72
C ASP A 33 7.76 13.14 11.73
N GLY A 34 6.52 13.17 12.25
CA GLY A 34 5.66 14.34 12.23
C GLY A 34 4.91 14.53 10.90
N SER A 35 5.10 13.66 9.90
CA SER A 35 4.33 13.73 8.66
C SER A 35 2.83 13.60 8.95
N PRO A 36 1.99 14.42 8.28
CA PRO A 36 0.54 14.33 8.39
C PRO A 36 0.07 12.89 8.16
N TYR A 37 -0.77 12.41 9.07
CA TYR A 37 -1.25 11.04 9.11
C TYR A 37 -2.77 11.01 9.14
N VAL A 38 -3.36 10.15 8.30
CA VAL A 38 -4.79 9.95 8.18
C VAL A 38 -5.10 8.49 8.46
N ARG A 39 -5.90 8.25 9.51
CA ARG A 39 -6.30 6.89 9.93
C ARG A 39 -7.27 6.23 8.97
N ALA A 40 -8.07 7.01 8.24
CA ALA A 40 -9.09 6.53 7.34
C ALA A 40 -9.11 7.36 6.06
N MET A 41 -8.37 6.93 5.05
CA MET A 41 -8.43 7.45 3.69
C MET A 41 -9.79 7.08 3.09
N ARG A 42 -10.52 8.09 2.64
CA ARG A 42 -11.88 7.98 2.09
C ARG A 42 -11.92 8.49 0.66
N ARG A 43 -12.95 8.08 -0.09
CA ARG A 43 -13.21 8.58 -1.46
C ARG A 43 -13.36 10.11 -1.52
N GLU A 44 -13.82 10.72 -0.42
CA GLU A 44 -13.87 12.18 -0.26
C GLU A 44 -12.50 12.87 -0.34
N HIS A 45 -11.38 12.14 -0.23
CA HIS A 45 -10.07 12.71 -0.52
C HIS A 45 -9.93 13.06 -2.01
N GLY A 46 -10.63 12.38 -2.93
CA GLY A 46 -10.67 12.72 -4.36
C GLY A 46 -9.43 12.29 -5.17
N ARG A 47 -9.44 12.60 -6.47
CA ARG A 47 -8.38 12.31 -7.46
C ARG A 47 -7.87 10.86 -7.42
N ASP A 48 -6.56 10.66 -7.30
CA ASP A 48 -5.91 9.36 -7.43
C ASP A 48 -6.21 8.49 -6.22
N VAL A 49 -6.36 9.10 -5.05
CA VAL A 49 -6.81 8.40 -3.83
C VAL A 49 -8.20 7.81 -4.06
N GLU A 50 -9.14 8.62 -4.55
CA GLU A 50 -10.49 8.15 -4.85
C GLU A 50 -10.49 7.07 -5.93
N ARG A 51 -9.76 7.30 -7.03
CA ARG A 51 -9.63 6.35 -8.14
C ARG A 51 -9.09 5.00 -7.65
N PHE A 52 -8.03 5.02 -6.84
CA PHE A 52 -7.46 3.82 -6.22
C PHE A 52 -8.49 3.10 -5.35
N LEU A 53 -9.14 3.80 -4.42
CA LEU A 53 -10.12 3.19 -3.51
C LEU A 53 -11.30 2.57 -4.27
N ASN A 54 -11.78 3.21 -5.34
CA ASN A 54 -12.83 2.67 -6.20
C ASN A 54 -12.36 1.44 -6.98
N LEU A 55 -11.15 1.45 -7.54
CA LEU A 55 -10.61 0.34 -8.33
C LEU A 55 -10.45 -0.95 -7.52
N VAL A 56 -10.04 -0.83 -6.25
CA VAL A 56 -9.74 -1.99 -5.42
C VAL A 56 -10.94 -2.47 -4.61
N ARG A 57 -11.95 -1.62 -4.36
CA ARG A 57 -13.07 -1.85 -3.42
C ARG A 57 -13.62 -3.26 -3.45
N ASP A 58 -14.04 -3.76 -4.61
CA ASP A 58 -14.74 -5.04 -4.71
C ASP A 58 -13.81 -6.20 -5.11
N ARG A 59 -12.49 -5.97 -5.09
CA ARG A 59 -11.47 -6.97 -5.43
C ARG A 59 -11.14 -7.83 -4.22
N LYS A 60 -10.87 -9.11 -4.51
CA LYS A 60 -10.35 -10.08 -3.54
C LYS A 60 -8.85 -10.26 -3.76
N PHE A 61 -8.10 -10.45 -2.67
CA PHE A 61 -6.69 -10.80 -2.74
C PHE A 61 -6.33 -11.79 -1.64
N ARG A 62 -5.34 -12.65 -1.92
CA ARG A 62 -4.75 -13.54 -0.93
C ARG A 62 -3.59 -12.84 -0.23
N CYS A 63 -3.73 -12.63 1.08
CA CYS A 63 -2.70 -12.04 1.93
C CYS A 63 -1.60 -13.07 2.26
N HIS A 64 -0.47 -12.60 2.80
CA HIS A 64 0.64 -13.45 3.25
C HIS A 64 0.26 -14.41 4.39
N CYS A 65 -0.78 -14.09 5.17
CA CYS A 65 -1.32 -15.01 6.16
C CYS A 65 -2.15 -16.17 5.56
N GLY A 66 -2.23 -16.26 4.23
CA GLY A 66 -3.00 -17.27 3.51
C GLY A 66 -4.50 -16.96 3.38
N ARG A 67 -5.02 -16.00 4.16
CA ARG A 67 -6.43 -15.60 4.11
C ARG A 67 -6.75 -14.78 2.85
N ILE A 68 -7.96 -14.94 2.35
CA ILE A 68 -8.51 -14.11 1.28
C ILE A 68 -9.25 -12.95 1.94
N HIS A 69 -8.89 -11.73 1.55
CA HIS A 69 -9.56 -10.51 1.96
C HIS A 69 -10.27 -9.89 0.75
N THR A 70 -11.40 -9.25 1.00
CA THR A 70 -12.02 -8.31 0.06
C THR A 70 -11.69 -6.91 0.55
N PHE A 71 -11.33 -5.98 -0.33
CA PHE A 71 -11.06 -4.60 0.07
C PHE A 71 -12.32 -3.82 0.51
N HIS A 72 -13.49 -4.39 0.28
CA HIS A 72 -14.77 -3.78 0.63
C HIS A 72 -14.86 -3.63 2.14
N GLY A 73 -14.99 -2.38 2.60
CA GLY A 73 -15.06 -2.05 4.02
C GLY A 73 -13.71 -2.08 4.75
N LEU A 74 -12.58 -2.26 4.06
CA LEU A 74 -11.26 -2.15 4.69
C LEU A 74 -10.89 -0.67 4.93
N GLU A 75 -10.34 -0.40 6.10
CA GLU A 75 -9.84 0.93 6.46
C GLU A 75 -8.42 1.12 5.94
N PHE A 76 -8.31 1.90 4.86
CA PHE A 76 -7.04 2.36 4.35
C PHE A 76 -6.52 3.53 5.19
N GLN A 77 -5.24 3.51 5.49
CA GLN A 77 -4.50 4.55 6.18
C GLN A 77 -3.62 5.30 5.17
N GLY A 78 -3.17 6.49 5.52
CA GLY A 78 -2.29 7.28 4.67
C GLY A 78 -1.37 8.19 5.46
N TYR A 79 -0.15 8.40 4.96
CA TYR A 79 0.73 9.47 5.43
C TYR A 79 1.28 10.26 4.25
N ALA A 80 1.68 11.51 4.49
CA ALA A 80 2.22 12.37 3.44
C ALA A 80 3.51 11.79 2.84
N HIS A 81 3.58 11.66 1.52
CA HIS A 81 4.76 11.08 0.86
C HIS A 81 4.89 11.53 -0.60
N GLU A 82 6.10 11.88 -1.03
CA GLU A 82 6.36 12.44 -2.37
C GLU A 82 6.02 11.52 -3.55
N CYS A 83 6.06 10.21 -3.31
CA CYS A 83 5.68 9.19 -4.29
C CYS A 83 4.25 8.64 -4.05
N GLY A 84 3.43 9.36 -3.28
CA GLY A 84 2.06 8.97 -2.95
C GLY A 84 1.03 9.34 -4.02
N LEU A 85 -0.21 8.87 -3.80
CA LEU A 85 -1.38 9.22 -4.60
C LEU A 85 -1.84 10.64 -4.29
N ARG A 86 -2.21 11.42 -5.31
CA ARG A 86 -2.73 12.77 -5.10
C ARG A 86 -4.18 12.76 -4.63
N ASP A 87 -4.50 13.62 -3.67
CA ASP A 87 -5.87 13.96 -3.30
C ASP A 87 -6.37 15.19 -4.09
N ARG A 88 -7.61 15.64 -3.80
CA ARG A 88 -8.24 16.81 -4.46
C ARG A 88 -7.53 18.15 -4.19
N ASN A 89 -6.71 18.21 -3.15
CA ASN A 89 -5.94 19.38 -2.75
C ASN A 89 -4.47 19.26 -3.20
N ASP A 90 -4.17 18.36 -4.15
CA ASP A 90 -2.81 18.06 -4.64
C ASP A 90 -1.82 17.55 -3.57
N ARG A 91 -2.32 17.12 -2.41
CA ARG A 91 -1.47 16.48 -1.38
C ARG A 91 -1.24 15.03 -1.77
N LYS A 92 -0.02 14.55 -1.57
CA LYS A 92 0.36 13.18 -1.93
C LYS A 92 0.37 12.28 -0.70
N TRP A 93 -0.31 11.14 -0.82
CA TRP A 93 -0.54 10.19 0.27
C TRP A 93 0.01 8.82 -0.07
N TRP A 94 0.88 8.29 0.77
CA TRP A 94 1.19 6.87 0.74
C TRP A 94 0.04 6.08 1.37
N VAL A 95 -0.88 5.62 0.53
CA VAL A 95 -2.05 4.87 0.97
C VAL A 95 -1.69 3.41 1.21
N PHE A 96 -2.12 2.84 2.33
CA PHE A 96 -1.87 1.44 2.69
C PHE A 96 -3.00 0.85 3.54
N TRP A 97 -3.09 -0.47 3.57
CA TRP A 97 -3.93 -1.22 4.51
C TRP A 97 -3.07 -2.20 5.30
N GLU A 98 -3.31 -2.33 6.60
CA GLU A 98 -2.65 -3.32 7.44
C GLU A 98 -3.55 -4.51 7.71
N CYS A 99 -3.04 -5.72 7.48
CA CYS A 99 -3.79 -6.93 7.76
C CYS A 99 -3.98 -7.14 9.28
N PRO A 100 -5.21 -7.20 9.80
CA PRO A 100 -5.44 -7.37 11.24
C PRO A 100 -5.02 -8.75 11.76
N HIS A 101 -4.74 -9.71 10.86
CA HIS A 101 -4.32 -11.06 11.26
C HIS A 101 -2.80 -11.27 11.29
N CYS A 102 -2.05 -10.57 10.46
CA CYS A 102 -0.59 -10.75 10.39
C CYS A 102 0.23 -9.47 10.46
N GLY A 103 -0.41 -8.30 10.60
CA GLY A 103 0.25 -6.99 10.64
C GLY A 103 0.93 -6.59 9.33
N HIS A 104 0.73 -7.35 8.25
CA HIS A 104 1.37 -7.04 6.98
C HIS A 104 0.73 -5.82 6.34
N GLN A 105 1.55 -4.84 5.96
CA GLN A 105 1.13 -3.62 5.31
C GLN A 105 1.15 -3.74 3.78
N TRP A 106 -0.03 -3.56 3.19
CA TRP A 106 -0.28 -3.54 1.76
C TRP A 106 -0.39 -2.09 1.29
N SER A 107 0.70 -1.52 0.78
CA SER A 107 0.67 -0.21 0.14
C SER A 107 -0.08 -0.25 -1.19
N PHE A 108 -0.53 0.91 -1.68
CA PHE A 108 -1.26 1.01 -2.94
C PHE A 108 -0.49 0.36 -4.10
N LEU A 109 0.83 0.55 -4.20
CA LEU A 109 1.67 -0.10 -5.22
C LEU A 109 1.66 -1.62 -5.10
N LYS A 110 1.77 -2.16 -3.87
CA LYS A 110 1.71 -3.61 -3.63
C LYS A 110 0.36 -4.18 -4.04
N ILE A 111 -0.71 -3.46 -3.74
CA ILE A 111 -2.07 -3.85 -4.09
C ILE A 111 -2.28 -3.84 -5.60
N LEU A 112 -1.91 -2.76 -6.28
CA LEU A 112 -2.02 -2.65 -7.74
C LEU A 112 -1.21 -3.73 -8.45
N ALA A 113 0.04 -3.94 -8.04
CA ALA A 113 0.89 -5.01 -8.58
C ALA A 113 0.31 -6.40 -8.31
N ARG A 114 -0.27 -6.62 -7.13
CA ARG A 114 -0.89 -7.91 -6.76
C ARG A 114 -2.14 -8.21 -7.57
N LEU A 115 -2.91 -7.17 -7.91
CA LEU A 115 -4.15 -7.26 -8.69
C LEU A 115 -3.91 -7.19 -10.21
N GLY A 116 -2.70 -6.83 -10.66
CA GLY A 116 -2.40 -6.63 -12.07
C GLY A 116 -3.10 -5.41 -12.68
N ILE A 117 -3.30 -4.35 -11.89
CA ILE A 117 -4.01 -3.13 -12.29
C ILE A 117 -3.00 -1.98 -12.39
N SER A 118 -3.20 -1.08 -13.36
CA SER A 118 -2.48 0.20 -13.44
C SER A 118 -3.43 1.36 -13.16
N LEU A 119 -2.95 2.40 -12.46
CA LEU A 119 -3.68 3.66 -12.29
C LEU A 119 -3.65 4.52 -13.55
N ASP A 120 -2.73 4.27 -14.50
CA ASP A 120 -2.56 5.10 -15.70
C ASP A 120 -3.50 4.67 -16.84
N LYS A 121 -4.12 3.49 -16.74
CA LYS A 121 -5.10 3.02 -17.71
C LYS A 121 -6.43 3.72 -17.46
N GLU A 122 -6.63 4.88 -18.08
CA GLU A 122 -7.97 5.42 -18.28
C GLU A 122 -8.73 4.49 -19.25
N GLY A 123 -9.92 4.02 -18.86
CA GLY A 123 -10.91 3.53 -19.82
C GLY A 123 -11.09 2.03 -20.04
N GLU A 124 -10.35 1.12 -19.40
CA GLU A 124 -10.68 -0.31 -19.45
C GLU A 124 -11.41 -0.75 -18.19
N VAL A 125 -12.69 -0.39 -18.11
CA VAL A 125 -13.69 -1.13 -17.33
C VAL A 125 -14.17 -2.27 -18.23
N PRO A 126 -14.00 -3.55 -17.87
CA PRO A 126 -14.69 -4.63 -18.57
C PRO A 126 -16.21 -4.53 -18.39
#